data_AF-A0A352PQR6-F1
#
_entry.id   AF-A0A352PQR6-F1
#
_cell.length_a   1.000
_cell.length_b   1.000
_cell.length_c   1.000
_cell.angle_alpha   90.00
_cell.angle_beta   90.00
_cell.angle_gamma   90.00
#
_symmetry.space_group_name_H-M   'P 1'
#
loop_
_entity.id
_entity.type
_entity.pdbx_description
1 polymer ?
#
loop_
_entity_poly.entity_id
_entity_poly.type
_entity_poly.pdbx_seq_one_letter_code
_entity_poly.pdbx_strand_id
1 'polypeptide(L)'
;MGTRLRQIALALMLLLVLGGNADAAKNHTTETELSSTVRAAETAGVPAATVNRLLTHGYEQNWDTADTGRLLRGLIAAQQSGFPLQPFVSKIEEGLAKRIPPSKIAQVLERKEDDYRFTQTLLADRAPRPAQHQTSVSTEERVRLTELLNAGLQREELKQLFADAPATPLPVLIRGAELLASLRQTRFDTRLTTQIVSLGLKQNYFTASQADLGRIIAAAKNRGMSDKDIAAAALSAIQDHASTDQLASRLGLSPADLGARGPQLGGSRSGVAPEGMSSGAGQAPSSSSTPGSGRGGSGGSSGGSSDGGGSPGGRGGSGGGGRR
;
A
#
# COMPACT_ATOMS: atom_id res chain seq x y z
N MET A 1 -11.16 -71.01 -23.12
CA MET A 1 -10.83 -69.56 -23.22
C MET A 1 -11.70 -68.63 -22.34
N GLY A 2 -12.68 -69.12 -21.55
CA GLY A 2 -13.62 -68.24 -20.82
C GLY A 2 -13.22 -67.79 -19.41
N THR A 3 -12.23 -68.41 -18.77
CA THR A 3 -11.89 -68.13 -17.35
C THR A 3 -10.91 -66.97 -17.16
N ARG A 4 -9.95 -66.79 -18.08
CA ARG A 4 -8.96 -65.70 -18.00
C ARG A 4 -9.54 -64.32 -18.31
N LEU A 5 -10.52 -64.23 -19.21
CA LEU A 5 -11.19 -62.96 -19.53
C LEU A 5 -12.05 -62.44 -18.36
N ARG A 6 -12.69 -63.36 -17.61
CA ARG A 6 -13.49 -63.02 -16.42
C ARG A 6 -12.64 -62.47 -15.28
N GLN A 7 -11.44 -63.00 -15.07
CA GLN A 7 -10.54 -62.52 -14.01
C GLN A 7 -9.99 -61.11 -14.28
N ILE A 8 -9.71 -60.78 -15.56
CA ILE A 8 -9.25 -59.44 -15.95
C ILE A 8 -10.36 -58.40 -15.77
N ALA A 9 -11.61 -58.73 -16.16
CA ALA A 9 -12.74 -57.83 -15.98
C ALA A 9 -13.05 -57.54 -14.49
N LEU A 10 -12.91 -58.55 -13.62
CA LEU A 10 -13.12 -58.39 -12.18
C LEU A 10 -12.01 -57.57 -11.51
N ALA A 11 -10.76 -57.74 -11.93
CA ALA A 11 -9.64 -56.92 -11.45
C ALA A 11 -9.76 -55.44 -11.88
N LEU A 12 -10.24 -55.18 -13.11
CA LEU A 12 -10.42 -53.81 -13.61
C LEU A 12 -11.59 -53.09 -12.91
N MET A 13 -12.70 -53.80 -12.63
CA MET A 13 -13.82 -53.25 -11.84
C MET A 13 -13.40 -52.94 -10.40
N LEU A 14 -12.61 -53.82 -9.77
CA LEU A 14 -12.09 -53.58 -8.43
C LEU A 14 -11.17 -52.35 -8.39
N LEU A 15 -10.33 -52.15 -9.41
CA LEU A 15 -9.44 -50.99 -9.51
C LEU A 15 -10.20 -49.66 -9.73
N LEU A 16 -11.32 -49.69 -10.46
CA LEU A 16 -12.23 -48.55 -10.65
C LEU A 16 -12.99 -48.17 -9.37
N VAL A 17 -13.44 -49.16 -8.59
CA VAL A 17 -14.13 -48.94 -7.31
C VAL A 17 -13.16 -48.46 -6.21
N LEU A 18 -11.90 -48.92 -6.21
CA LEU A 18 -10.89 -48.39 -5.29
C LEU A 18 -10.37 -47.01 -5.69
N GLY A 19 -10.28 -46.71 -7.00
CA GLY A 19 -9.90 -45.38 -7.49
C GLY A 19 -10.93 -44.29 -7.16
N GLY A 20 -12.23 -44.58 -7.32
CA GLY A 20 -13.30 -43.60 -7.06
C GLY A 20 -13.51 -43.25 -5.58
N ASN A 21 -13.24 -44.18 -4.65
CA ASN A 21 -13.39 -43.93 -3.22
C ASN A 21 -12.26 -43.06 -2.61
N ALA A 22 -11.06 -43.11 -3.20
CA ALA A 22 -9.94 -42.32 -2.72
C ALA A 22 -10.11 -40.81 -2.99
N ASP A 23 -10.73 -40.44 -4.11
CA ASP A 23 -11.03 -39.02 -4.44
C ASP A 23 -12.22 -38.47 -3.64
N ALA A 24 -13.26 -39.28 -3.41
CA ALA A 24 -14.39 -38.87 -2.58
C ALA A 24 -14.00 -38.61 -1.11
N ALA A 25 -13.12 -39.44 -0.54
CA ALA A 25 -12.61 -39.26 0.82
C ALA A 25 -11.73 -38.01 0.95
N LYS A 26 -10.93 -37.69 -0.07
CA LYS A 26 -10.11 -36.46 -0.10
C LYS A 26 -10.97 -35.21 -0.17
N ASN A 27 -11.98 -35.20 -1.05
CA ASN A 27 -12.85 -34.04 -1.24
C ASN A 27 -13.70 -33.73 0.01
N HIS A 28 -14.21 -34.75 0.70
CA HIS A 28 -14.92 -34.54 1.98
C HIS A 28 -14.02 -33.99 3.09
N THR A 29 -12.75 -34.42 3.12
CA THR A 29 -11.79 -33.94 4.12
C THR A 29 -11.47 -32.45 3.90
N THR A 30 -11.27 -32.04 2.66
CA THR A 30 -10.93 -30.65 2.33
C THR A 30 -12.12 -29.68 2.45
N GLU A 31 -13.34 -30.09 2.13
CA GLU A 31 -14.55 -29.29 2.38
C GLU A 31 -14.80 -29.07 3.88
N THR A 32 -14.55 -30.10 4.70
CA THR A 32 -14.64 -30.00 6.16
C THR A 32 -13.56 -29.06 6.70
N GLU A 33 -12.36 -29.11 6.14
CA GLU A 33 -11.25 -28.21 6.49
C GLU A 33 -11.58 -26.74 6.15
N LEU A 34 -12.12 -26.47 4.96
CA LEU A 34 -12.52 -25.11 4.57
C LEU A 34 -13.63 -24.57 5.48
N SER A 35 -14.64 -25.39 5.77
CA SER A 35 -15.75 -25.01 6.66
C SER A 35 -15.28 -24.65 8.07
N SER A 36 -14.33 -25.42 8.61
CA SER A 36 -13.72 -25.11 9.91
C SER A 36 -12.86 -23.84 9.86
N THR A 37 -12.15 -23.61 8.74
CA THR A 37 -11.35 -22.39 8.52
C THR A 37 -12.24 -21.14 8.44
N VAL A 38 -13.41 -21.22 7.80
CA VAL A 38 -14.39 -20.12 7.75
C VAL A 38 -14.88 -19.76 9.15
N ARG A 39 -15.27 -20.75 9.96
CA ARG A 39 -15.67 -20.52 11.36
C ARG A 39 -14.53 -19.90 12.19
N ALA A 40 -13.30 -20.33 11.95
CA ALA A 40 -12.13 -19.75 12.59
C ALA A 40 -11.92 -18.28 12.18
N ALA A 41 -12.15 -17.92 10.91
CA ALA A 41 -12.09 -16.53 10.43
C ALA A 41 -13.14 -15.64 11.10
N GLU A 42 -14.37 -16.11 11.21
CA GLU A 42 -15.45 -15.41 11.92
C GLU A 42 -15.10 -15.21 13.40
N THR A 43 -14.62 -16.27 14.06
CA THR A 43 -14.23 -16.23 15.48
C THR A 43 -13.05 -15.30 15.73
N ALA A 44 -12.10 -15.21 14.79
CA ALA A 44 -10.99 -14.28 14.86
C ALA A 44 -11.44 -12.81 14.67
N GLY A 45 -12.66 -12.57 14.16
CA GLY A 45 -13.17 -11.23 13.88
C GLY A 45 -12.83 -10.72 12.48
N VAL A 46 -12.53 -11.61 11.53
CA VAL A 46 -12.43 -11.24 10.11
C VAL A 46 -13.83 -10.85 9.61
N PRO A 47 -14.01 -9.69 8.96
CA PRO A 47 -15.33 -9.26 8.51
C PRO A 47 -15.98 -10.27 7.56
N ALA A 48 -17.25 -10.62 7.82
CA ALA A 48 -18.01 -11.58 7.00
C ALA A 48 -18.04 -11.21 5.51
N ALA A 49 -18.11 -9.91 5.20
CA ALA A 49 -18.06 -9.43 3.81
C ALA A 49 -16.74 -9.81 3.10
N THR A 50 -15.61 -9.77 3.82
CA THR A 50 -14.30 -10.18 3.31
C THR A 50 -14.23 -11.69 3.11
N VAL A 51 -14.71 -12.46 4.08
CA VAL A 51 -14.78 -13.93 4.00
C VAL A 51 -15.63 -14.35 2.79
N ASN A 52 -16.85 -13.82 2.68
CA ASN A 52 -17.78 -14.13 1.60
C ASN A 52 -17.19 -13.77 0.23
N ARG A 53 -16.58 -12.59 0.08
CA ARG A 53 -15.94 -12.18 -1.18
C ARG A 53 -14.86 -13.17 -1.61
N LEU A 54 -14.05 -13.65 -0.66
CA LEU A 54 -12.98 -14.61 -0.95
C LEU A 54 -13.53 -15.99 -1.32
N LEU A 55 -14.60 -16.45 -0.64
CA LEU A 55 -15.29 -17.69 -0.99
C LEU A 55 -15.94 -17.62 -2.39
N THR A 56 -16.62 -16.51 -2.70
CA THR A 56 -17.21 -16.26 -4.03
C THR A 56 -16.13 -16.29 -5.11
N HIS A 57 -15.00 -15.60 -4.90
CA HIS A 57 -13.90 -15.66 -5.87
C HIS A 57 -13.30 -17.05 -6.02
N GLY A 58 -13.12 -17.79 -4.93
CA GLY A 58 -12.62 -19.16 -4.99
C GLY A 58 -13.53 -20.06 -5.81
N TYR A 59 -14.84 -19.92 -5.65
CA TYR A 59 -15.84 -20.65 -6.42
C TYR A 59 -15.84 -20.25 -7.90
N GLU A 60 -15.93 -18.95 -8.21
CA GLU A 60 -15.98 -18.44 -9.59
C GLU A 60 -14.74 -18.79 -10.41
N GLN A 61 -13.58 -18.88 -9.75
CA GLN A 61 -12.30 -19.18 -10.39
C GLN A 61 -11.91 -20.67 -10.29
N ASN A 62 -12.80 -21.52 -9.76
CA ASN A 62 -12.57 -22.96 -9.54
C ASN A 62 -11.25 -23.25 -8.80
N TRP A 63 -10.95 -22.47 -7.75
CA TRP A 63 -9.80 -22.75 -6.90
C TRP A 63 -10.04 -23.99 -6.05
N ASP A 64 -8.96 -24.67 -5.69
CA ASP A 64 -9.03 -25.68 -4.64
C ASP A 64 -9.45 -25.02 -3.32
N THR A 65 -10.34 -25.69 -2.60
CA THR A 65 -10.68 -25.41 -1.20
C THR A 65 -9.45 -25.16 -0.32
N ALA A 66 -8.35 -25.90 -0.55
CA ALA A 66 -7.09 -25.71 0.17
C ALA A 66 -6.45 -24.34 -0.07
N ASP A 67 -6.52 -23.82 -1.30
CA ASP A 67 -5.99 -22.51 -1.68
C ASP A 67 -6.80 -21.37 -1.05
N THR A 68 -8.13 -21.48 -1.08
CA THR A 68 -9.02 -20.54 -0.39
C THR A 68 -8.77 -20.54 1.12
N GLY A 69 -8.62 -21.74 1.71
CA GLY A 69 -8.28 -21.92 3.12
C GLY A 69 -6.94 -21.28 3.51
N ARG A 70 -5.91 -21.37 2.65
CA ARG A 70 -4.60 -20.71 2.90
C ARG A 70 -4.73 -19.20 2.98
N LEU A 71 -5.49 -18.58 2.07
CA LEU A 71 -5.71 -17.14 2.09
C LEU A 71 -6.49 -16.69 3.34
N LEU A 72 -7.52 -17.44 3.74
CA LEU A 72 -8.24 -17.19 4.99
C LEU A 72 -7.34 -17.32 6.22
N ARG A 73 -6.45 -18.32 6.27
CA ARG A 73 -5.48 -18.48 7.36
C ARG A 73 -4.54 -17.28 7.49
N GLY A 74 -4.11 -16.67 6.38
CA GLY A 74 -3.33 -15.43 6.41
C GLY A 74 -4.09 -14.26 7.05
N LEU A 75 -5.40 -14.12 6.75
CA LEU A 75 -6.24 -13.09 7.37
C LEU A 75 -6.48 -13.36 8.86
N ILE A 76 -6.70 -14.62 9.24
CA ILE A 76 -6.83 -15.06 10.64
C ILE A 76 -5.56 -14.70 11.42
N ALA A 77 -4.38 -15.05 10.90
CA ALA A 77 -3.11 -14.81 11.58
C ALA A 77 -2.85 -13.31 11.79
N ALA A 78 -3.11 -12.48 10.78
CA ALA A 78 -3.01 -11.03 10.90
C ALA A 78 -3.96 -10.47 11.97
N GLN A 79 -5.21 -10.93 11.96
CA GLN A 79 -6.24 -10.48 12.90
C GLN A 79 -5.92 -10.90 14.34
N GLN A 80 -5.52 -12.15 14.57
CA GLN A 80 -5.12 -12.67 15.88
C GLN A 80 -3.88 -11.96 16.44
N SER A 81 -2.97 -11.55 15.57
CA SER A 81 -1.79 -10.76 15.94
C SER A 81 -2.10 -9.28 16.20
N GLY A 82 -3.35 -8.84 16.01
CA GLY A 82 -3.76 -7.44 16.18
C GLY A 82 -3.21 -6.51 15.10
N PHE A 83 -2.84 -7.05 13.94
CA PHE A 83 -2.35 -6.27 12.81
C PHE A 83 -3.50 -5.63 12.04
N PRO A 84 -3.29 -4.47 11.40
CA PRO A 84 -4.29 -3.88 10.53
C PRO A 84 -4.63 -4.82 9.39
N LEU A 85 -5.90 -5.23 9.32
CA LEU A 85 -6.36 -6.25 8.36
C LEU A 85 -6.40 -5.72 6.92
N GLN A 86 -6.71 -4.44 6.73
CA GLN A 86 -6.91 -3.85 5.40
C GLN A 86 -5.68 -4.02 4.46
N PRO A 87 -4.42 -3.78 4.89
CA PRO A 87 -3.23 -4.10 4.10
C PRO A 87 -3.13 -5.56 3.61
N PHE A 88 -3.64 -6.53 4.36
CA PHE A 88 -3.64 -7.95 3.95
C PHE A 88 -4.74 -8.20 2.92
N VAL A 89 -5.94 -7.65 3.16
CA VAL A 89 -7.07 -7.72 2.22
C VAL A 89 -6.70 -7.09 0.88
N SER A 90 -6.18 -5.87 0.87
CA SER A 90 -5.74 -5.19 -0.34
C SER A 90 -4.63 -5.97 -1.07
N LYS A 91 -3.78 -6.70 -0.35
CA LYS A 91 -2.75 -7.53 -0.97
C LYS A 91 -3.32 -8.76 -1.66
N ILE A 92 -4.35 -9.38 -1.07
CA ILE A 92 -5.13 -10.42 -1.73
C ILE A 92 -5.76 -9.86 -3.00
N GLU A 93 -6.53 -8.78 -2.89
CA GLU A 93 -7.22 -8.15 -4.03
C GLU A 93 -6.27 -7.77 -5.17
N GLU A 94 -5.11 -7.18 -4.84
CA GLU A 94 -4.05 -6.86 -5.81
C GLU A 94 -3.55 -8.13 -6.54
N GLY A 95 -3.27 -9.20 -5.78
CA GLY A 95 -2.83 -10.48 -6.33
C GLY A 95 -3.88 -11.10 -7.24
N LEU A 96 -5.16 -11.06 -6.83
CA LEU A 96 -6.28 -11.59 -7.62
C LEU A 96 -6.47 -10.80 -8.92
N ALA A 97 -6.44 -9.47 -8.86
CA ALA A 97 -6.53 -8.60 -10.03
C ALA A 97 -5.39 -8.88 -11.04
N LYS A 98 -4.20 -9.24 -10.54
CA LYS A 98 -3.03 -9.62 -11.34
C LYS A 98 -3.01 -11.10 -11.73
N ARG A 99 -4.06 -11.86 -11.42
CA ARG A 99 -4.19 -13.31 -11.68
C ARG A 99 -3.00 -14.12 -11.13
N ILE A 100 -2.51 -13.71 -9.96
CA ILE A 100 -1.45 -14.43 -9.25
C ILE A 100 -2.05 -15.68 -8.60
N PRO A 101 -1.40 -16.86 -8.68
CA PRO A 101 -1.87 -18.07 -8.01
C PRO A 101 -2.09 -17.85 -6.50
N PRO A 102 -3.20 -18.35 -5.92
CA PRO A 102 -3.52 -18.16 -4.49
C PRO A 102 -2.37 -18.59 -3.55
N SER A 103 -1.72 -19.70 -3.84
CA SER A 103 -0.54 -20.17 -3.09
C SER A 103 0.60 -19.15 -3.03
N LYS A 104 0.87 -18.41 -4.11
CA LYS A 104 1.88 -17.33 -4.12
C LYS A 104 1.40 -16.11 -3.34
N ILE A 105 0.11 -15.79 -3.39
CA ILE A 105 -0.46 -14.71 -2.59
C ILE A 105 -0.31 -15.05 -1.10
N ALA A 106 -0.62 -16.28 -0.69
CA ALA A 106 -0.44 -16.75 0.68
C ALA A 106 1.01 -16.58 1.17
N GLN A 107 2.01 -16.97 0.37
CA GLN A 107 3.44 -16.75 0.70
C GLN A 107 3.78 -15.27 0.92
N VAL A 108 3.15 -14.38 0.14
CA VAL A 108 3.33 -12.92 0.31
C VAL A 108 2.66 -12.44 1.60
N LEU A 109 1.51 -13.00 1.99
CA LEU A 109 0.86 -12.67 3.26
C LEU A 109 1.68 -13.12 4.46
N GLU A 110 2.27 -14.31 4.41
CA GLU A 110 3.18 -14.83 5.46
C GLU A 110 4.38 -13.88 5.64
N ARG A 111 5.03 -13.49 4.55
CA ARG A 111 6.13 -12.52 4.60
C ARG A 111 5.68 -11.16 5.15
N LYS A 112 4.48 -10.72 4.77
CA LYS A 112 3.90 -9.46 5.26
C LYS A 112 3.64 -9.52 6.76
N GLU A 113 3.14 -10.64 7.27
CA GLU A 113 2.98 -10.86 8.71
C GLU A 113 4.32 -10.79 9.44
N ASP A 114 5.36 -11.46 8.92
CA ASP A 114 6.71 -11.41 9.48
C ASP A 114 7.28 -9.98 9.50
N ASP A 115 6.99 -9.20 8.46
CA ASP A 115 7.39 -7.78 8.39
C ASP A 115 6.67 -6.93 9.43
N TYR A 116 5.36 -7.15 9.65
CA TYR A 116 4.63 -6.51 10.76
C TYR A 116 5.16 -6.89 12.12
N ARG A 117 5.49 -8.17 12.33
CA ARG A 117 6.05 -8.65 13.59
C ARG A 117 7.40 -7.98 13.85
N PHE A 118 8.25 -7.88 12.84
CA PHE A 118 9.54 -7.20 12.93
C PHE A 118 9.37 -5.71 13.29
N THR A 119 8.51 -4.96 12.60
CA THR A 119 8.31 -3.54 12.90
C THR A 119 7.65 -3.33 14.26
N GLN A 120 6.78 -4.24 14.70
CA GLN A 120 6.24 -4.22 16.06
C GLN A 120 7.33 -4.39 17.12
N THR A 121 8.29 -5.30 16.91
CA THR A 121 9.45 -5.44 17.81
C THR A 121 10.27 -4.15 17.87
N LEU A 122 10.56 -3.51 16.73
CA LEU A 122 11.27 -2.22 16.71
C LEU A 122 10.55 -1.12 17.49
N LEU A 123 9.22 -1.06 17.38
CA LEU A 123 8.40 -0.10 18.10
C LEU A 123 8.35 -0.39 19.60
N ALA A 124 8.30 -1.67 19.99
CA ALA A 124 8.33 -2.09 21.38
C ALA A 124 9.68 -1.76 22.04
N ASP A 125 10.79 -1.99 21.33
CA ASP A 125 12.15 -1.71 21.80
C ASP A 125 12.43 -0.20 21.92
N ARG A 126 11.71 0.63 21.15
CA ARG A 126 11.83 2.09 21.20
C ARG A 126 11.13 2.70 22.43
N ALA A 127 10.09 2.06 22.96
CA ALA A 127 9.19 2.69 23.92
C ALA A 127 9.95 3.17 25.17
N PRO A 128 9.90 4.46 25.53
CA PRO A 128 10.54 4.95 26.73
C PRO A 128 9.84 4.39 27.98
N ARG A 129 10.60 3.76 28.87
CA ARG A 129 10.25 3.65 30.29
C ARG A 129 10.44 5.04 30.93
N PRO A 130 9.59 5.56 31.84
CA PRO A 130 8.17 5.35 32.12
C PRO A 130 7.27 6.58 31.83
N ALA A 131 5.96 6.29 31.74
CA ALA A 131 4.75 7.13 31.92
C ALA A 131 4.88 8.67 31.97
N GLN A 132 4.44 9.35 30.89
CA GLN A 132 3.47 10.46 31.07
C GLN A 132 2.80 10.96 29.78
N HIS A 133 3.30 10.64 28.58
CA HIS A 133 2.63 11.02 27.33
C HIS A 133 2.81 9.93 26.27
N GLN A 134 2.37 8.70 26.58
CA GLN A 134 2.31 7.64 25.57
C GLN A 134 1.20 7.95 24.57
N THR A 135 1.55 8.65 23.50
CA THR A 135 0.74 8.57 22.28
C THR A 135 0.90 7.14 21.76
N SER A 136 -0.12 6.32 21.95
CA SER A 136 -0.18 4.97 21.37
C SER A 136 0.17 5.06 19.89
N VAL A 137 1.09 4.21 19.42
CA VAL A 137 1.46 4.18 17.99
C VAL A 137 0.19 3.95 17.17
N SER A 138 -0.11 4.89 16.29
CA SER A 138 -1.31 4.83 15.48
C SER A 138 -1.26 3.66 14.50
N THR A 139 -2.43 3.21 14.05
CA THR A 139 -2.51 2.20 13.00
C THR A 139 -1.84 2.67 11.71
N GLU A 140 -1.97 3.95 11.38
CA GLU A 140 -1.33 4.54 10.19
C GLU A 140 0.21 4.45 10.26
N GLU A 141 0.81 4.80 11.39
CA GLU A 141 2.26 4.73 11.57
C GLU A 141 2.79 3.30 11.46
N ARG A 142 2.07 2.32 12.02
CA ARG A 142 2.41 0.89 11.89
C ARG A 142 2.38 0.43 10.44
N VAL A 143 1.35 0.83 9.70
CA VAL A 143 1.24 0.51 8.26
C VAL A 143 2.40 1.15 7.51
N ARG A 144 2.60 2.46 7.65
CA ARG A 144 3.64 3.21 6.92
C ARG A 144 5.02 2.64 7.18
N LEU A 145 5.36 2.36 8.44
CA LEU A 145 6.65 1.76 8.80
C LEU A 145 6.88 0.40 8.14
N THR A 146 5.84 -0.44 8.08
CA THR A 146 5.93 -1.78 7.47
C THR A 146 6.01 -1.71 5.95
N GLU A 147 5.29 -0.77 5.32
CA GLU A 147 5.37 -0.56 3.87
C GLU A 147 6.75 -0.10 3.38
N LEU A 148 7.62 0.41 4.26
CA LEU A 148 9.00 0.73 3.90
C LEU A 148 9.82 -0.51 3.50
N LEU A 149 9.55 -1.66 4.12
CA LEU A 149 10.18 -2.92 3.74
C LEU A 149 9.74 -3.33 2.32
N ASN A 150 8.47 -3.11 1.99
CA ASN A 150 7.94 -3.30 0.63
C ASN A 150 8.49 -2.26 -0.37
N ALA A 151 8.85 -1.07 0.11
CA ALA A 151 9.48 -0.02 -0.68
C ALA A 151 10.97 -0.27 -0.96
N GLY A 152 11.51 -1.42 -0.51
CA GLY A 152 12.88 -1.85 -0.79
C GLY A 152 13.88 -1.57 0.33
N LEU A 153 13.43 -1.07 1.47
CA LEU A 153 14.30 -0.88 2.63
C LEU A 153 14.59 -2.22 3.31
N GLN A 154 15.84 -2.45 3.72
CA GLN A 154 16.21 -3.67 4.42
C GLN A 154 15.88 -3.57 5.92
N ARG A 155 15.60 -4.72 6.56
CA ARG A 155 15.35 -4.80 8.01
C ARG A 155 16.52 -4.21 8.82
N GLU A 156 17.76 -4.49 8.40
CA GLU A 156 18.95 -3.97 9.10
C GLU A 156 19.09 -2.44 8.95
N GLU A 157 18.75 -1.88 7.79
CA GLU A 157 18.75 -0.42 7.59
C GLU A 157 17.73 0.26 8.50
N LEU A 158 16.53 -0.32 8.61
CA LEU A 158 15.48 0.22 9.48
C LEU A 158 15.87 0.11 10.96
N LYS A 159 16.47 -1.02 11.36
CA LYS A 159 16.99 -1.23 12.72
C LYS A 159 18.09 -0.22 13.05
N GLN A 160 19.03 -0.01 12.14
CA GLN A 160 20.10 0.98 12.29
C GLN A 160 19.53 2.39 12.46
N LEU A 161 18.51 2.75 11.67
CA LEU A 161 17.86 4.06 11.78
C LEU A 161 17.22 4.28 13.16
N PHE A 162 16.61 3.24 13.74
CA PHE A 162 16.06 3.29 15.10
C PHE A 162 17.15 3.44 16.16
N ALA A 163 18.29 2.76 15.96
CA ALA A 163 19.44 2.83 16.87
C ALA A 163 20.18 4.17 16.82
N ASP A 164 20.31 4.78 15.64
CA ASP A 164 21.02 6.05 15.44
C ASP A 164 20.22 7.27 15.94
N ALA A 165 18.90 7.13 16.04
CA ALA A 165 17.98 8.21 16.38
C ALA A 165 16.93 7.79 17.44
N PRO A 166 17.37 7.35 18.65
CA PRO A 166 16.46 6.80 19.66
C PRO A 166 15.53 7.86 20.27
N ALA A 167 15.99 9.11 20.37
CA ALA A 167 15.25 10.22 20.96
C ALA A 167 14.32 10.96 19.97
N THR A 168 14.40 10.66 18.67
CA THR A 168 13.61 11.35 17.63
C THR A 168 12.11 10.99 17.76
N PRO A 169 11.16 11.91 17.54
CA PRO A 169 9.75 11.55 17.49
C PRO A 169 9.46 10.52 16.39
N LEU A 170 8.60 9.53 16.66
CA LEU A 170 8.30 8.45 15.72
C LEU A 170 7.82 8.95 14.34
N PRO A 171 6.92 9.96 14.22
CA PRO A 171 6.53 10.50 12.93
C PRO A 171 7.71 11.03 12.10
N VAL A 172 8.67 11.68 12.76
CA VAL A 172 9.88 12.24 12.13
C VAL A 172 10.80 11.11 11.65
N LEU A 173 10.94 10.05 12.46
CA LEU A 173 11.71 8.87 12.07
C LEU A 173 11.12 8.18 10.85
N ILE A 174 9.80 7.94 10.84
CA ILE A 174 9.10 7.31 9.71
C ILE A 174 9.33 8.13 8.43
N ARG A 175 9.22 9.47 8.51
CA ARG A 175 9.49 10.35 7.35
C ARG A 175 10.95 10.29 6.89
N GLY A 176 11.91 10.21 7.81
CA GLY A 176 13.32 10.00 7.47
C GLY A 176 13.57 8.66 6.77
N ALA A 177 12.87 7.60 7.21
CA ALA A 177 12.92 6.28 6.61
C ALA A 177 12.24 6.23 5.22
N GLU A 178 11.14 6.97 5.03
CA GLU A 178 10.50 7.17 3.73
C GLU A 178 11.44 7.89 2.74
N LEU A 179 12.14 8.93 3.19
CA LEU A 179 13.16 9.60 2.38
C LEU A 179 14.28 8.64 2.02
N LEU A 180 14.80 7.87 2.97
CA LEU A 180 15.82 6.85 2.74
C LEU A 180 15.38 5.87 1.64
N ALA A 181 14.17 5.30 1.76
CA ALA A 181 13.61 4.39 0.76
C ALA A 181 13.47 5.06 -0.63
N SER A 182 13.00 6.31 -0.69
CA SER A 182 12.88 7.08 -1.93
C SER A 182 14.24 7.33 -2.61
N LEU A 183 15.27 7.68 -1.83
CA LEU A 183 16.62 7.88 -2.35
C LEU A 183 17.27 6.57 -2.82
N ARG A 184 16.94 5.44 -2.20
CA ARG A 184 17.34 4.10 -2.69
C ARG A 184 16.74 3.78 -4.06
N GLN A 185 15.44 4.01 -4.21
CA GLN A 185 14.72 3.73 -5.46
C GLN A 185 15.27 4.55 -6.64
N THR A 186 15.75 5.77 -6.37
CA THR A 186 16.37 6.64 -7.39
C THR A 186 17.87 6.40 -7.58
N ARG A 187 18.45 5.38 -6.91
CA ARG A 187 19.88 5.06 -6.94
C ARG A 187 20.75 6.28 -6.61
N PHE A 188 20.34 7.06 -5.62
CA PHE A 188 21.13 8.15 -5.07
C PHE A 188 22.36 7.59 -4.33
N ASP A 189 23.46 8.34 -4.32
CA ASP A 189 24.68 7.95 -3.61
C ASP A 189 24.39 7.58 -2.16
N THR A 190 24.84 6.39 -1.76
CA THR A 190 24.52 5.82 -0.44
C THR A 190 25.08 6.66 0.71
N ARG A 191 26.30 7.19 0.57
CA ARG A 191 26.94 7.96 1.64
C ARG A 191 26.24 9.30 1.82
N LEU A 192 25.89 9.96 0.71
CA LEU A 192 25.15 11.23 0.75
C LEU A 192 23.73 11.03 1.28
N THR A 193 23.05 9.95 0.91
CA THR A 193 21.76 9.57 1.49
C THR A 193 21.84 9.43 3.02
N THR A 194 22.82 8.70 3.54
CA THR A 194 23.00 8.55 5.00
C THR A 194 23.27 9.90 5.67
N GLN A 195 24.06 10.78 5.05
CA GLN A 195 24.31 12.12 5.59
C GLN A 195 23.03 12.97 5.67
N ILE A 196 22.24 13.02 4.59
CA ILE A 196 20.97 13.77 4.53
C ILE A 196 20.00 13.26 5.60
N VAL A 197 19.80 11.95 5.67
CA VAL A 197 18.86 11.33 6.62
C VAL A 197 19.34 11.53 8.05
N SER A 198 20.61 11.29 8.35
CA SER A 198 21.17 11.47 9.71
C SER A 198 21.05 12.92 10.18
N LEU A 199 21.40 13.90 9.33
CA LEU A 199 21.30 15.30 9.68
C LEU A 199 19.84 15.73 9.89
N GLY A 200 18.94 15.32 8.99
CA GLY A 200 17.51 15.64 9.10
C GLY A 200 16.85 15.04 10.34
N LEU A 201 17.23 13.82 10.75
CA LEU A 201 16.76 13.22 12.00
C LEU A 201 17.30 13.96 13.23
N LYS A 202 18.59 14.31 13.24
CA LYS A 202 19.22 15.07 14.33
C LYS A 202 18.58 16.45 14.53
N GLN A 203 18.14 17.09 13.45
CA GLN A 203 17.51 18.41 13.50
C GLN A 203 15.97 18.36 13.55
N ASN A 204 15.36 17.18 13.64
CA ASN A 204 13.89 17.00 13.55
C ASN A 204 13.26 17.67 12.31
N TYR A 205 13.99 17.70 11.19
CA TYR A 205 13.59 18.41 9.97
C TYR A 205 12.44 17.73 9.21
N PHE A 206 12.30 16.41 9.34
CA PHE A 206 11.33 15.63 8.56
C PHE A 206 9.90 15.71 9.13
N THR A 207 9.26 16.86 8.96
CA THR A 207 7.85 17.06 9.34
C THR A 207 6.90 16.83 8.14
N ALA A 208 5.60 16.98 8.36
CA ALA A 208 4.61 16.89 7.29
C ALA A 208 4.82 17.91 6.17
N SER A 209 5.37 19.11 6.47
CA SER A 209 5.65 20.13 5.45
C SER A 209 6.85 19.77 4.56
N GLN A 210 7.71 18.82 4.98
CA GLN A 210 8.85 18.32 4.21
C GLN A 210 8.53 17.02 3.44
N ALA A 211 7.26 16.62 3.34
CA ALA A 211 6.87 15.38 2.66
C ALA A 211 7.30 15.31 1.18
N ASP A 212 7.47 16.45 0.51
CA ASP A 212 7.88 16.54 -0.89
C ASP A 212 9.40 16.46 -1.11
N LEU A 213 10.22 16.38 -0.05
CA LEU A 213 11.67 16.40 -0.16
C LEU A 213 12.24 15.31 -1.08
N GLY A 214 11.78 14.06 -0.92
CA GLY A 214 12.22 12.94 -1.77
C GLY A 214 11.86 13.15 -3.25
N ARG A 215 10.67 13.71 -3.51
CA ARG A 215 10.20 14.04 -4.87
C ARG A 215 11.06 15.15 -5.51
N ILE A 216 11.40 16.18 -4.74
CA ILE A 216 12.27 17.28 -5.18
C ILE A 216 13.67 16.76 -5.55
N ILE A 217 14.25 15.91 -4.70
CA ILE A 217 15.56 15.29 -4.98
C ILE A 217 15.50 14.43 -6.24
N ALA A 218 14.44 13.61 -6.38
CA ALA A 218 14.25 12.78 -7.57
C ALA A 218 14.11 13.63 -8.85
N ALA A 219 13.36 14.73 -8.80
CA ALA A 219 13.19 15.65 -9.93
C ALA A 219 14.52 16.31 -10.34
N ALA A 220 15.31 16.78 -9.37
CA ALA A 220 16.65 17.34 -9.64
C ALA A 220 17.58 16.32 -10.30
N LYS A 221 17.57 15.08 -9.80
CA LYS A 221 18.36 13.97 -10.39
C LYS A 221 17.91 13.68 -11.82
N ASN A 222 16.61 13.65 -12.08
CA ASN A 222 16.05 13.41 -13.42
C ASN A 222 16.39 14.53 -14.42
N ARG A 223 16.74 15.74 -13.95
CA ARG A 223 17.27 16.84 -14.77
C ARG A 223 18.79 16.78 -14.98
N GLY A 224 19.44 15.71 -14.52
CA GLY A 224 20.87 15.48 -14.71
C GLY A 224 21.77 16.17 -13.70
N MET A 225 21.23 16.71 -12.60
CA MET A 225 22.06 17.27 -11.54
C MET A 225 22.83 16.15 -10.82
N SER A 226 24.09 16.43 -10.44
CA SER A 226 24.91 15.44 -9.73
C SER A 226 24.39 15.22 -8.32
N ASP A 227 24.53 13.99 -7.80
CA ASP A 227 24.12 13.66 -6.43
C ASP A 227 24.82 14.55 -5.39
N LYS A 228 26.06 15.00 -5.67
CA LYS A 228 26.81 15.91 -4.80
C LYS A 228 26.16 17.29 -4.70
N ASP A 229 25.76 17.87 -5.83
CA ASP A 229 25.12 19.19 -5.85
C ASP A 229 23.74 19.14 -5.19
N ILE A 230 22.98 18.07 -5.48
CA ILE A 230 21.67 17.83 -4.83
C ILE A 230 21.85 17.67 -3.32
N ALA A 231 22.83 16.88 -2.88
CA ALA A 231 23.09 16.67 -1.46
C ALA A 231 23.55 17.95 -0.77
N ALA A 232 24.43 18.74 -1.38
CA ALA A 232 24.86 20.02 -0.82
C ALA A 232 23.66 20.96 -0.59
N ALA A 233 22.77 21.07 -1.58
CA ALA A 233 21.55 21.88 -1.46
C ALA A 233 20.60 21.33 -0.38
N ALA A 234 20.39 20.02 -0.34
CA ALA A 234 19.53 19.38 0.67
C ALA A 234 20.07 19.52 2.09
N LEU A 235 21.38 19.32 2.30
CA LEU A 235 22.03 19.47 3.59
C LEU A 235 21.97 20.93 4.08
N SER A 236 22.23 21.89 3.19
CA SER A 236 22.05 23.32 3.52
C SER A 236 20.60 23.66 3.84
N ALA A 237 19.62 23.12 3.09
CA ALA A 237 18.21 23.33 3.38
C ALA A 237 17.79 22.76 4.74
N ILE A 238 18.34 21.60 5.13
CA ILE A 238 18.11 21.02 6.46
C ILE A 238 18.69 21.95 7.54
N GLN A 239 19.95 22.37 7.38
CA GLN A 239 20.65 23.24 8.35
C GLN A 239 19.94 24.58 8.56
N ASP A 240 19.44 25.17 7.48
CA ASP A 240 18.73 26.45 7.52
C ASP A 240 17.25 26.30 7.93
N HIS A 241 16.78 25.08 8.19
CA HIS A 241 15.35 24.76 8.34
C HIS A 241 14.48 25.31 7.19
N ALA A 242 15.02 25.31 5.98
CA ALA A 242 14.36 25.83 4.80
C ALA A 242 13.13 25.00 4.40
N SER A 243 12.15 25.64 3.76
CA SER A 243 10.99 24.95 3.20
C SER A 243 11.35 24.12 1.96
N THR A 244 10.48 23.20 1.57
CA THR A 244 10.64 22.43 0.32
C THR A 244 10.64 23.31 -0.92
N ASP A 245 9.90 24.42 -0.91
CA ASP A 245 9.86 25.37 -2.03
C ASP A 245 11.19 26.14 -2.16
N GLN A 246 11.82 26.47 -1.03
CA GLN A 246 13.15 27.07 -1.01
C GLN A 246 14.20 26.08 -1.53
N LEU A 247 14.13 24.80 -1.14
CA LEU A 247 15.00 23.78 -1.71
C LEU A 247 14.78 23.60 -3.22
N ALA A 248 13.53 23.52 -3.68
CA ALA A 248 13.21 23.41 -5.10
C ALA A 248 13.79 24.61 -5.89
N SER A 249 13.67 25.82 -5.33
CA SER A 249 14.25 27.04 -5.91
C SER A 249 15.78 26.97 -5.97
N ARG A 250 16.45 26.50 -4.90
CA ARG A 250 17.92 26.29 -4.87
C ARG A 250 18.39 25.27 -5.92
N LEU A 251 17.54 24.30 -6.25
CA LEU A 251 17.79 23.28 -7.27
C LEU A 251 17.35 23.72 -8.68
N GLY A 252 16.81 24.94 -8.84
CA GLY A 252 16.32 25.46 -10.12
C GLY A 252 15.11 24.71 -10.67
N LEU A 253 14.31 24.10 -9.78
CA LEU A 253 13.10 23.35 -10.14
C LEU A 253 11.87 24.26 -10.15
N SER A 254 11.10 24.15 -11.22
CA SER A 254 9.79 24.76 -11.38
C SER A 254 8.67 23.82 -10.93
N PRO A 255 7.43 24.32 -10.70
CA PRO A 255 6.28 23.46 -10.43
C PRO A 255 6.01 22.42 -11.53
N ALA A 256 6.36 22.73 -12.79
CA ALA A 256 6.22 21.80 -13.91
C ALA A 256 7.17 20.59 -13.79
N ASP A 257 8.38 20.81 -13.27
CA ASP A 257 9.37 19.74 -13.07
C ASP A 257 8.96 18.75 -11.98
N LEU A 258 8.20 19.21 -11.00
CA LEU A 258 7.72 18.38 -9.90
C LEU A 258 6.52 17.51 -10.31
N GLY A 259 5.88 17.82 -11.44
CA GLY A 259 4.68 17.15 -11.93
C GLY A 259 3.46 17.31 -11.02
N ALA A 260 2.32 16.76 -11.47
CA ALA A 260 1.13 16.67 -10.64
C ALA A 260 1.41 15.79 -9.41
N ARG A 261 1.00 16.25 -8.22
CA ARG A 261 1.04 15.39 -7.02
C ARG A 261 0.14 14.18 -7.28
N GLY A 262 0.73 12.99 -7.32
CA GLY A 262 -0.03 11.75 -7.32
C GLY A 262 -0.85 11.60 -6.03
N PRO A 263 -1.75 10.61 -5.94
CA PRO A 263 -2.54 10.37 -4.74
C PRO A 263 -1.62 10.21 -3.53
N GLN A 264 -1.66 11.18 -2.62
CA GLN A 264 -0.89 11.15 -1.38
C GLN A 264 -1.55 10.15 -0.42
N LEU A 265 -0.91 9.00 -0.21
CA LEU A 265 -1.25 8.10 0.88
C LEU A 265 -0.93 8.83 2.20
N GLY A 266 -1.96 9.20 2.98
CA GLY A 266 -1.80 9.79 4.31
C GLY A 266 -1.97 11.31 4.42
N GLY A 267 -2.63 11.96 3.45
CA GLY A 267 -3.09 13.34 3.64
C GLY A 267 -4.36 13.37 4.49
N SER A 268 -4.24 13.66 5.79
CA SER A 268 -5.39 14.00 6.63
C SER A 268 -6.15 15.17 6.00
N ARG A 269 -7.26 14.90 5.31
CA ARG A 269 -8.26 15.90 4.95
C ARG A 269 -8.96 16.33 6.24
N SER A 270 -8.35 17.20 7.02
CA SER A 270 -9.09 18.04 7.98
C SER A 270 -9.82 19.12 7.17
N GLY A 271 -10.95 18.73 6.59
CA GLY A 271 -11.91 19.66 6.03
C GLY A 271 -12.64 20.38 7.15
N VAL A 272 -12.04 21.44 7.68
CA VAL A 272 -12.79 22.46 8.43
C VAL A 272 -13.34 23.41 7.38
N ALA A 273 -14.62 23.23 7.03
CA ALA A 273 -15.37 24.22 6.30
C ALA A 273 -15.57 25.44 7.22
N PRO A 274 -15.24 26.67 6.81
CA PRO A 274 -15.68 27.84 7.56
C PRO A 274 -17.17 28.06 7.26
N GLU A 275 -17.99 27.87 8.28
CA GLU A 275 -19.39 28.32 8.29
C GLU A 275 -19.43 29.82 8.01
N GLY A 276 -20.20 30.20 6.98
CA GLY A 276 -20.44 31.58 6.61
C GLY A 276 -21.34 32.25 7.64
N MET A 277 -20.79 33.23 8.36
CA MET A 277 -21.57 34.24 9.08
C MET A 277 -21.80 35.43 8.15
N SER A 278 -22.98 35.43 7.53
CA SER A 278 -23.56 36.57 6.81
C SER A 278 -24.45 37.35 7.78
N SER A 279 -24.03 38.55 8.19
CA SER A 279 -24.88 39.56 8.81
C SER A 279 -24.61 40.93 8.17
N GLY A 280 -25.38 41.22 7.13
CA GLY A 280 -25.42 42.52 6.47
C GLY A 280 -26.27 43.53 7.26
N ALA A 281 -25.72 44.71 7.50
CA ALA A 281 -26.45 45.91 7.91
C ALA A 281 -26.49 46.90 6.72
N GLY A 282 -27.65 47.52 6.53
CA GLY A 282 -28.09 48.10 5.27
C GLY A 282 -27.57 49.49 4.90
N GLN A 283 -27.94 49.91 3.69
CA GLN A 283 -28.60 51.19 3.38
C GLN A 283 -28.94 51.25 1.88
N ALA A 284 -30.20 51.59 1.59
CA ALA A 284 -30.69 51.97 0.26
C ALA A 284 -30.58 53.52 0.13
N PRO A 285 -31.10 54.20 -0.93
CA PRO A 285 -31.59 53.73 -2.24
C PRO A 285 -31.08 54.57 -3.44
N SER A 286 -31.31 54.11 -4.68
CA SER A 286 -31.97 54.94 -5.73
C SER A 286 -32.09 54.23 -7.09
N SER A 287 -33.33 54.24 -7.58
CA SER A 287 -33.81 54.30 -8.98
C SER A 287 -32.98 53.73 -10.13
N SER A 288 -33.54 52.77 -10.86
CA SER A 288 -34.25 53.07 -12.12
C SER A 288 -34.80 51.79 -12.78
N SER A 289 -35.88 52.01 -13.51
CA SER A 289 -36.85 51.11 -14.10
C SER A 289 -36.39 50.40 -15.37
N THR A 290 -36.71 49.10 -15.53
CA THR A 290 -37.07 48.49 -16.84
C THR A 290 -37.88 47.20 -16.61
N PRO A 291 -39.06 47.01 -17.25
CA PRO A 291 -39.83 45.77 -17.15
C PRO A 291 -39.52 44.82 -18.32
N GLY A 292 -39.36 43.53 -18.04
CA GLY A 292 -39.17 42.49 -19.05
C GLY A 292 -39.70 41.13 -18.58
N SER A 293 -40.81 40.71 -19.19
CA SER A 293 -41.61 39.51 -18.97
C SER A 293 -40.99 38.21 -19.53
N GLY A 294 -41.28 37.05 -18.92
CA GLY A 294 -41.20 35.71 -19.51
C GLY A 294 -40.58 34.67 -18.56
N ARG A 295 -41.33 33.83 -17.83
CA ARG A 295 -42.07 32.61 -18.22
C ARG A 295 -41.20 31.35 -18.42
N GLY A 296 -41.19 30.48 -17.40
CA GLY A 296 -41.40 29.02 -17.52
C GLY A 296 -40.22 28.07 -17.82
N GLY A 297 -40.24 26.90 -17.15
CA GLY A 297 -39.54 25.66 -17.54
C GLY A 297 -38.45 25.24 -16.56
N SER A 298 -38.70 24.33 -15.62
CA SER A 298 -38.79 22.85 -15.73
C SER A 298 -37.42 22.16 -15.68
N GLY A 299 -37.32 21.16 -14.81
CA GLY A 299 -36.09 20.53 -14.38
C GLY A 299 -35.37 19.68 -15.43
N GLY A 300 -34.15 19.30 -15.06
CA GLY A 300 -33.31 18.36 -15.79
C GLY A 300 -32.36 17.66 -14.81
N SER A 301 -32.62 16.38 -14.60
CA SER A 301 -31.78 15.41 -13.90
C SER A 301 -31.03 14.56 -14.93
N SER A 302 -30.03 13.78 -14.47
CA SER A 302 -29.16 12.85 -15.23
C SER A 302 -28.11 13.52 -16.11
N GLY A 303 -26.90 12.99 -16.32
CA GLY A 303 -26.25 11.75 -15.92
C GLY A 303 -24.88 11.76 -16.61
N GLY A 304 -23.79 11.60 -15.86
CA GLY A 304 -22.43 11.65 -16.40
C GLY A 304 -21.84 10.25 -16.53
N SER A 305 -21.95 9.67 -17.72
CA SER A 305 -21.16 8.52 -18.16
C SER A 305 -19.79 9.00 -18.63
N SER A 306 -18.72 8.38 -18.16
CA SER A 306 -17.37 8.57 -18.70
C SER A 306 -16.89 7.27 -19.34
N ASP A 307 -17.24 7.13 -20.62
CA ASP A 307 -16.49 6.33 -21.59
C ASP A 307 -15.27 7.13 -22.06
N GLY A 308 -14.11 6.49 -22.08
CA GLY A 308 -12.89 7.02 -22.68
C GLY A 308 -11.71 6.13 -22.28
N GLY A 309 -10.90 5.58 -23.17
CA GLY A 309 -10.81 5.67 -24.61
C GLY A 309 -9.60 4.80 -24.95
N GLY A 310 -9.75 3.91 -25.92
CA GLY A 310 -8.68 3.03 -26.35
C GLY A 310 -7.69 3.69 -27.31
N SER A 311 -6.63 2.92 -27.58
CA SER A 311 -5.71 2.96 -28.74
C SER A 311 -4.30 3.52 -28.45
N PRO A 312 -3.29 3.23 -29.31
CA PRO A 312 -2.78 1.88 -29.61
C PRO A 312 -1.22 1.85 -29.71
N GLY A 313 -0.65 0.64 -29.78
CA GLY A 313 0.49 0.36 -30.67
C GLY A 313 1.91 0.67 -30.19
N GLY A 314 2.79 -0.33 -30.31
CA GLY A 314 4.23 -0.16 -30.15
C GLY A 314 5.01 -1.45 -30.43
N ARG A 315 5.27 -1.71 -31.71
CA ARG A 315 6.15 -2.79 -32.23
C ARG A 315 7.64 -2.49 -31.93
N GLY A 316 8.44 -3.56 -31.87
CA GLY A 316 9.88 -3.56 -32.21
C GLY A 316 10.81 -3.59 -31.00
N GLY A 317 11.87 -4.42 -30.94
CA GLY A 317 12.48 -5.19 -32.00
C GLY A 317 13.51 -6.20 -31.47
N SER A 318 13.88 -7.06 -32.40
CA SER A 318 14.92 -8.08 -32.36
C SER A 318 16.33 -7.48 -32.19
N GLY A 319 17.16 -8.11 -31.36
CA GLY A 319 18.60 -7.85 -31.29
C GLY A 319 19.33 -9.08 -30.79
N GLY A 320 19.88 -9.87 -31.71
CA GLY A 320 20.73 -11.02 -31.40
C GLY A 320 22.23 -10.66 -31.40
N GLY A 321 23.02 -11.63 -30.95
CA GLY A 321 24.38 -11.86 -31.42
C GLY A 321 25.50 -11.24 -30.57
N GLY A 322 26.34 -12.10 -29.99
CA GLY A 322 27.62 -11.70 -29.42
C GLY A 322 28.33 -12.80 -28.65
N ARG A 323 28.78 -13.85 -29.35
CA ARG A 323 29.81 -14.77 -28.84
C ARG A 323 31.17 -14.08 -28.96
N ARG A 324 31.95 -14.08 -27.88
CA ARG A 324 33.40 -14.27 -27.88
C ARG A 324 33.77 -15.05 -26.63
#